data_AF-A0AA40DYR9-F1
#
_entry.id   AF-A0AA40DYR9-F1
#
_cell.length_a   1.000
_cell.length_b   1.000
_cell.length_c   1.000
_cell.angle_alpha   90.00
_cell.angle_beta   90.00
_cell.angle_gamma   90.00
#
_symmetry.space_group_name_H-M   'P 1'
#
loop_
_entity.id
_entity.type
_entity.pdbx_description
1 polymer ?
#
loop_
_entity_poly.entity_id
_entity_poly.type
_entity_poly.pdbx_seq_one_letter_code
_entity_poly.pdbx_strand_id
1 'polypeptide(L)'
;MLWAKSSRLRYIGGDENGSAAVPNVRRDAKQGALTTVQIRYTNCDKNLRYGTVTVNGQQHRLAFQGTAGDVKASVLHVQLRKRGDNDIIIAGPGNGGWGPDVEGVVVPLLWIGLLKGGRIHSIYRKEGRRRS
;
A
#
# COMPACT_ATOMS: atom_id res chain seq x y z
N MET A 1 3.08 14.85 20.05
CA MET A 1 2.25 13.93 19.24
C MET A 1 1.54 14.77 18.19
N LEU A 2 2.01 14.72 16.94
CA LEU A 2 1.52 15.58 15.86
C LEU A 2 0.62 14.73 14.97
N TRP A 3 -0.68 15.04 14.93
CA TRP A 3 -1.62 14.36 14.05
C TRP A 3 -1.52 14.99 12.65
N ALA A 4 -0.92 14.29 11.69
CA ALA A 4 -1.10 14.61 10.28
C ALA A 4 -2.48 14.08 9.84
N LYS A 5 -3.29 14.91 9.17
CA LYS A 5 -4.55 14.49 8.54
C LYS A 5 -4.29 13.21 7.72
N SER A 6 -5.08 12.16 7.95
CA SER A 6 -5.08 10.96 7.12
C SER A 6 -5.32 11.38 5.67
N SER A 7 -4.32 11.20 4.82
CA SER A 7 -4.44 11.42 3.38
C SER A 7 -4.62 10.06 2.73
N ARG A 8 -5.80 9.83 2.16
CA ARG A 8 -6.09 8.63 1.37
C ARG A 8 -5.66 8.87 -0.07
N LEU A 9 -4.92 7.93 -0.63
CA LEU A 9 -4.65 7.87 -2.06
C LEU A 9 -5.89 7.29 -2.73
N ARG A 10 -6.64 8.17 -3.37
CA ARG A 10 -7.87 7.88 -4.12
C ARG A 10 -7.54 7.61 -5.59
N TYR A 11 -8.55 7.18 -6.35
CA TYR A 11 -8.46 6.97 -7.79
C TYR A 11 -7.46 5.88 -8.21
N ILE A 12 -7.45 4.77 -7.48
CA ILE A 12 -6.68 3.58 -7.85
C ILE A 12 -7.45 2.83 -8.95
N GLY A 13 -6.86 2.69 -10.14
CA GLY A 13 -7.52 2.15 -11.33
C GLY A 13 -8.29 3.21 -12.13
N GLY A 14 -9.47 2.84 -12.60
CA GLY A 14 -10.27 3.66 -13.50
C GLY A 14 -9.69 3.76 -14.91
N ASP A 15 -10.30 4.60 -15.73
CA ASP A 15 -9.92 4.75 -17.15
C ASP A 15 -8.47 5.25 -17.34
N GLU A 16 -7.97 6.02 -16.37
CA GLU A 16 -6.60 6.53 -16.36
C GLU A 16 -5.57 5.55 -15.74
N ASN A 17 -6.02 4.37 -15.29
CA ASN A 17 -5.18 3.35 -14.65
C ASN A 17 -4.35 3.88 -13.46
N GLY A 18 -4.98 4.64 -12.57
CA GLY A 18 -4.33 5.26 -11.43
C GLY A 18 -3.69 4.24 -10.47
N SER A 19 -2.66 4.68 -9.74
CA SER A 19 -1.90 3.83 -8.82
C SER A 19 -1.32 4.60 -7.64
N ALA A 20 -1.03 3.87 -6.57
CA ALA A 20 -0.33 4.36 -5.38
C ALA A 20 1.02 3.66 -5.28
N ALA A 21 2.11 4.45 -5.25
CA ALA A 21 3.46 3.94 -5.04
C ALA A 21 3.92 4.23 -3.61
N VAL A 22 4.46 3.20 -2.96
CA VAL A 22 5.10 3.29 -1.65
C VAL A 22 6.55 2.82 -1.83
N PRO A 23 7.47 3.74 -2.17
CA PRO A 23 8.88 3.40 -2.37
C PRO A 23 9.59 3.24 -1.03
N ASN A 24 10.79 2.64 -1.07
CA ASN A 24 11.69 2.55 0.09
C ASN A 24 11.04 1.88 1.31
N VAL A 25 10.19 0.89 1.10
CA VAL A 25 9.57 0.13 2.20
C VAL A 25 10.67 -0.62 2.95
N ARG A 26 10.97 -0.12 4.15
CA ARG A 26 12.05 -0.64 4.99
C ARG A 26 11.59 -1.84 5.78
N ARG A 27 12.44 -2.85 5.79
CA ARG A 27 12.41 -3.94 6.76
C ARG A 27 13.69 -3.89 7.56
N ASP A 28 13.57 -3.93 8.88
CA ASP A 28 14.72 -3.98 9.78
C ASP A 28 15.20 -5.42 10.00
N ALA A 29 15.67 -6.04 8.91
CA ALA A 29 16.17 -7.41 8.94
C ALA A 29 17.46 -7.54 8.15
N LYS A 30 18.36 -8.40 8.65
CA LYS A 30 19.68 -8.65 8.08
C LYS A 30 19.62 -9.44 6.77
N GLN A 31 18.56 -10.20 6.54
CA GLN A 31 18.31 -11.00 5.34
C GLN A 31 16.91 -10.71 4.77
N GLY A 32 16.66 -11.06 3.51
CA GLY A 32 15.30 -11.07 2.96
C GLY A 32 14.45 -12.16 3.59
N ALA A 33 13.13 -11.97 3.67
CA ALA A 33 12.23 -13.02 4.16
C ALA A 33 10.81 -12.84 3.62
N LEU A 34 10.06 -13.95 3.68
CA LEU A 34 8.61 -13.93 3.53
C LEU A 34 8.02 -13.08 4.65
N THR A 35 7.28 -12.05 4.27
CA THR A 35 6.75 -11.04 5.17
C THR A 35 5.27 -10.85 4.89
N THR A 36 4.48 -10.78 5.96
CA THR A 36 3.07 -10.42 5.93
C THR A 36 2.92 -8.92 5.79
N VAL A 37 2.54 -8.43 4.63
CA VAL A 37 2.28 -7.00 4.39
C VAL A 37 0.78 -6.76 4.48
N GLN A 38 0.37 -5.70 5.18
CA GLN A 38 -1.02 -5.27 5.23
C GLN A 38 -1.20 -4.00 4.41
N ILE A 39 -2.21 -4.00 3.53
CA ILE A 39 -2.67 -2.81 2.84
C ILE A 39 -3.85 -2.25 3.63
N ARG A 40 -3.71 -1.05 4.20
CA ARG A 40 -4.79 -0.33 4.89
C ARG A 40 -5.60 0.44 3.86
N TYR A 41 -6.92 0.25 3.87
CA TYR A 41 -7.76 0.75 2.79
C TYR A 41 -9.20 1.05 3.23
N THR A 42 -9.91 1.80 2.39
CA THR A 42 -11.36 1.97 2.42
C THR A 42 -11.95 1.54 1.08
N ASN A 43 -13.06 0.81 1.13
CA ASN A 43 -13.88 0.48 -0.04
C ASN A 43 -15.34 0.76 0.34
N CYS A 44 -15.90 1.86 -0.16
CA CYS A 44 -17.28 2.25 0.15
C CYS A 44 -18.33 1.45 -0.62
N ASP A 45 -17.92 0.57 -1.54
CA ASP A 45 -18.85 -0.33 -2.21
C ASP A 45 -19.22 -1.51 -1.29
N LYS A 46 -20.41 -2.07 -1.50
CA LYS A 46 -20.81 -3.32 -0.83
C LYS A 46 -20.06 -4.54 -1.38
N ASN A 47 -19.68 -4.48 -2.66
CA ASN A 47 -19.02 -5.57 -3.37
C ASN A 47 -17.49 -5.52 -3.21
N LEU A 48 -16.85 -6.66 -3.46
CA LEU A 48 -15.39 -6.75 -3.55
C LEU A 48 -14.86 -5.85 -4.65
N ARG A 49 -13.80 -5.09 -4.34
CA ARG A 49 -12.89 -4.56 -5.36
C ARG A 49 -11.64 -5.41 -5.43
N TYR A 50 -10.98 -5.37 -6.58
CA TYR A 50 -9.68 -6.02 -6.77
C TYR A 50 -8.65 -4.97 -7.14
N GLY A 51 -7.41 -5.23 -6.78
CA GLY A 51 -6.26 -4.45 -7.25
C GLY A 51 -5.07 -5.34 -7.49
N THR A 52 -4.10 -4.81 -8.23
CA THR A 52 -2.82 -5.45 -8.46
C THR A 52 -1.78 -4.79 -7.56
N VAL A 53 -1.21 -5.58 -6.64
CA VAL A 53 -0.09 -5.15 -5.79
C VAL A 53 1.19 -5.70 -6.40
N THR A 54 2.07 -4.80 -6.84
CA THR A 54 3.39 -5.15 -7.36
C THR A 54 4.42 -4.94 -6.26
N VAL A 55 5.17 -5.98 -5.90
CA VAL A 55 6.24 -5.93 -4.90
C VAL A 55 7.55 -6.32 -5.57
N ASN A 56 8.49 -5.39 -5.68
CA ASN A 56 9.79 -5.64 -6.34
C ASN A 56 9.67 -6.23 -7.75
N GLY A 57 8.65 -5.81 -8.50
CA GLY A 57 8.34 -6.30 -9.85
C GLY A 57 7.46 -7.55 -9.92
N GLN A 58 7.15 -8.19 -8.79
CA GLN A 58 6.25 -9.35 -8.73
C GLN A 58 4.81 -8.90 -8.50
N GLN A 59 3.88 -9.32 -9.36
CA GLN A 59 2.47 -8.92 -9.29
C GLN A 59 1.61 -9.89 -8.49
N HIS A 60 0.71 -9.33 -7.67
CA HIS A 60 -0.23 -10.07 -6.84
C HIS A 60 -1.63 -9.47 -6.98
N ARG A 61 -2.62 -10.28 -7.36
CA ARG A 61 -4.02 -9.85 -7.33
C ARG A 61 -4.54 -9.94 -5.90
N LEU A 62 -5.02 -8.82 -5.36
CA LEU A 62 -5.52 -8.72 -3.99
C LEU A 62 -6.99 -8.27 -3.97
N ALA A 63 -7.77 -8.90 -3.10
CA ALA A 63 -9.17 -8.57 -2.89
C ALA A 63 -9.35 -7.58 -1.74
N PHE A 64 -10.31 -6.67 -1.88
CA PHE A 64 -10.64 -5.61 -0.94
C PHE A 64 -12.15 -5.61 -0.67
N GLN A 65 -12.54 -6.10 0.51
CA GLN A 65 -13.93 -6.18 0.96
C GLN A 65 -14.54 -4.81 1.18
N GLY A 66 -15.86 -4.72 1.06
CA GLY A 66 -16.61 -3.53 1.46
C GLY A 66 -16.31 -3.16 2.92
N THR A 67 -15.97 -1.89 3.15
CA THR A 67 -15.57 -1.40 4.47
C THR A 67 -16.61 -0.51 5.13
N ALA A 68 -17.71 -0.17 4.44
CA ALA A 68 -18.74 0.75 4.93
C ALA A 68 -18.19 2.11 5.38
N GLY A 69 -17.06 2.55 4.80
CA GLY A 69 -16.40 3.81 5.14
C GLY A 69 -15.27 3.67 6.16
N ASP A 70 -15.18 2.55 6.87
CA ASP A 70 -14.09 2.32 7.82
C ASP A 70 -12.78 1.94 7.13
N VAL A 71 -11.66 2.09 7.85
CA VAL A 71 -10.35 1.64 7.39
C VAL A 71 -10.15 0.17 7.79
N LYS A 72 -10.07 -0.72 6.81
CA LYS A 72 -9.78 -2.15 7.01
C LYS A 72 -8.39 -2.51 6.45
N ALA A 73 -8.02 -3.78 6.55
CA ALA A 73 -6.76 -4.31 6.06
C ALA A 73 -6.97 -5.54 5.19
N SER A 74 -6.27 -5.59 4.05
CA SER A 74 -6.08 -6.82 3.26
C SER A 74 -4.64 -7.23 3.36
N VAL A 75 -4.38 -8.54 3.38
CA VAL A 75 -3.07 -9.10 3.70
C VAL A 75 -2.50 -9.82 2.49
N LEU A 76 -1.19 -9.69 2.30
CA LEU A 76 -0.42 -10.45 1.32
C LEU A 76 0.88 -10.94 1.95
N HIS A 77 1.33 -12.14 1.57
CA HIS A 77 2.61 -12.69 1.99
C HIS A 77 3.60 -12.61 0.83
N VAL A 78 4.67 -11.83 0.98
CA VAL A 78 5.64 -11.56 -0.09
C VAL A 78 7.07 -11.59 0.40
N GLN A 79 7.97 -11.90 -0.51
CA GLN A 79 9.40 -11.84 -0.26
C GLN A 79 9.88 -10.39 -0.28
N LEU A 80 10.26 -9.87 0.90
CA LEU A 80 10.92 -8.56 0.99
C LEU A 80 12.44 -8.73 1.02
N ARG A 81 13.14 -7.80 0.36
CA ARG A 81 14.61 -7.66 0.36
C ARG A 81 15.07 -7.10 1.71
N LYS A 82 16.34 -7.36 2.06
CA LYS A 82 16.99 -6.86 3.28
C LYS A 82 17.13 -5.33 3.27
N ARG A 83 17.18 -4.72 4.46
CA ARG A 83 17.60 -3.31 4.74
C ARG A 83 16.89 -2.17 3.98
N GLY A 84 15.76 -2.46 3.34
CA GLY A 84 14.90 -1.46 2.69
C GLY A 84 15.43 -1.03 1.34
N ASP A 85 14.81 -1.57 0.31
CA ASP A 85 14.83 -1.18 -1.11
C ASP A 85 13.67 -1.97 -1.76
N ASN A 86 12.51 -1.87 -1.11
CA ASN A 86 11.31 -2.56 -1.55
C ASN A 86 10.34 -1.54 -2.10
N ASP A 87 9.95 -1.74 -3.35
CA ASP A 87 8.93 -0.92 -3.99
C ASP A 87 7.62 -1.69 -3.97
N ILE A 88 6.59 -1.05 -3.42
CA ILE A 88 5.22 -1.56 -3.42
C ILE A 88 4.36 -0.60 -4.24
N ILE A 89 3.75 -1.10 -5.30
CA ILE A 89 2.83 -0.34 -6.15
C ILE A 89 1.47 -1.00 -6.07
N ILE A 90 0.42 -0.23 -5.79
CA ILE A 90 -0.96 -0.69 -5.74
C ILE A 90 -1.72 -0.02 -6.88
N ALA A 91 -2.19 -0.81 -7.83
CA ALA A 91 -2.94 -0.35 -8.99
C ALA A 91 -4.35 -0.95 -9.00
N GLY A 92 -5.24 -0.38 -9.80
CA GLY A 92 -6.52 -1.01 -10.11
C GLY A 92 -6.36 -2.35 -10.83
N PRO A 93 -7.46 -3.08 -11.05
CA PRO A 93 -7.44 -4.38 -11.71
C PRO A 93 -7.24 -4.28 -13.24
N GLY A 94 -7.14 -3.06 -13.80
CA GLY A 94 -7.13 -2.80 -15.24
C GLY A 94 -8.53 -2.71 -15.85
N ASN A 95 -8.59 -2.47 -17.16
CA ASN A 95 -9.84 -2.43 -17.96
C ASN A 95 -10.92 -1.47 -17.40
N GLY A 96 -10.50 -0.29 -16.92
CA GLY A 96 -11.42 0.70 -16.34
C GLY A 96 -11.92 0.36 -14.93
N GLY A 97 -11.54 -0.79 -14.36
CA GLY A 97 -11.95 -1.17 -13.01
C GLY A 97 -11.29 -0.32 -11.93
N TRP A 98 -12.00 -0.12 -10.82
CA TRP A 98 -11.51 0.64 -9.66
C TRP A 98 -11.02 -0.30 -8.54
N GLY A 99 -9.86 0.04 -7.99
CA GLY A 99 -9.35 -0.49 -6.72
C GLY A 99 -9.89 0.26 -5.50
N PRO A 100 -9.41 -0.05 -4.30
CA PRO A 100 -9.81 0.65 -3.08
C PRO A 100 -9.12 2.02 -2.95
N ASP A 101 -9.60 2.85 -2.04
CA ASP A 101 -8.82 4.00 -1.56
C ASP A 101 -7.75 3.48 -0.59
N VAL A 102 -6.48 3.81 -0.84
CA VAL A 102 -5.36 3.32 -0.04
C VAL A 102 -4.98 4.33 1.03
N GLU A 103 -4.96 3.91 2.28
CA GLU A 103 -4.54 4.74 3.41
C GLU A 103 -3.06 4.51 3.76
N GLY A 104 -2.55 3.30 3.56
CA GLY A 104 -1.13 3.02 3.78
C GLY A 104 -0.78 1.55 3.70
N VAL A 105 0.51 1.27 3.87
CA VAL A 105 1.06 -0.09 3.90
C VAL A 105 1.74 -0.30 5.25
N VAL A 106 1.39 -1.41 5.92
CA VAL A 106 2.00 -1.82 7.18
C VAL A 106 2.87 -3.04 6.92
N VAL A 107 4.14 -2.92 7.27
CA VAL A 107 5.11 -4.01 7.24
C VAL A 107 5.56 -4.29 8.66
N PRO A 108 5.42 -5.53 9.17
CA PRO A 108 5.92 -5.91 10.47
C PRO A 108 7.43 -5.69 10.52
N LEU A 109 7.87 -4.92 11.51
CA LEU A 109 9.27 -4.87 11.86
C LEU A 109 9.54 -6.09 12.74
N LEU A 110 10.27 -7.06 12.18
CA LEU A 110 10.92 -8.08 12.99
C LEU A 110 12.14 -7.45 13.63
N TRP A 111 11.92 -6.71 14.71
CA TRP A 111 12.97 -6.11 15.51
C TRP A 111 13.36 -7.08 16.62
N ILE A 112 14.60 -7.58 16.60
CA ILE A 112 15.14 -8.50 17.61
C ILE A 112 15.83 -7.79 18.79
N GLY A 113 15.72 -6.46 18.92
CA GLY A 113 16.54 -5.73 19.89
C GLY A 113 15.88 -4.54 20.56
N LEU A 114 14.77 -4.71 21.30
CA LEU A 114 14.13 -3.74 22.20
C LEU A 114 14.54 -2.24 22.12
N LEU A 115 13.56 -1.37 21.83
CA LEU A 115 13.55 0.07 22.15
C LEU A 115 14.57 0.98 21.41
N LYS A 116 14.09 1.71 20.39
CA LYS A 116 14.18 3.19 20.27
C LYS A 116 13.65 3.69 18.91
N GLY A 117 12.46 4.31 18.94
CA GLY A 117 12.12 5.51 18.17
C GLY A 117 12.13 5.47 16.63
N GLY A 118 11.32 4.62 15.98
CA GLY A 118 11.13 4.67 14.53
C GLY A 118 10.06 5.68 14.08
N ARG A 119 10.47 6.81 13.47
CA ARG A 119 9.58 7.78 12.77
C ARG A 119 9.25 7.29 11.35
N ILE A 120 7.99 7.50 10.93
CA ILE A 120 7.55 7.32 9.54
C ILE A 120 8.00 8.53 8.70
N HIS A 121 8.69 8.30 7.57
CA HIS A 121 9.06 9.36 6.61
C HIS A 121 8.23 9.26 5.32
N SER A 122 7.46 10.32 5.05
CA SER A 122 6.86 10.81 3.79
C SER A 122 6.14 9.85 2.83
N ILE A 123 4.87 10.16 2.53
CA ILE A 123 4.10 9.68 1.38
C ILE A 123 4.38 10.62 0.19
N TYR A 124 4.81 10.11 -0.97
CA TYR A 124 4.98 10.91 -2.19
C TYR A 124 3.73 10.84 -3.08
N ARG A 125 3.23 12.01 -3.53
CA ARG A 125 2.14 12.17 -4.50
C ARG A 125 2.74 12.54 -5.87
N LYS A 126 2.53 11.74 -6.91
CA LYS A 126 2.78 12.17 -8.30
C LYS A 126 1.50 12.81 -8.82
N GLU A 127 1.40 14.13 -8.70
CA GLU A 127 0.28 14.90 -9.26
C GLU A 127 0.39 14.87 -10.80
N GLY A 128 -0.57 14.21 -11.46
CA GLY A 128 -0.76 14.39 -12.90
C GLY A 128 -1.25 15.81 -13.17
N ARG A 129 -0.48 16.59 -13.94
CA ARG A 129 -0.89 17.92 -14.41
C ARG A 129 -2.20 17.81 -15.20
N ARG A 130 -3.27 18.45 -14.72
CA ARG A 130 -4.37 18.88 -15.59
C ARG A 130 -3.84 19.89 -16.59
N ARG A 131 -4.09 19.68 -17.88
CA ARG A 131 -4.07 20.77 -18.87
C ARG A 131 -5.43 21.49 -18.83
N SER A 132 -5.32 22.80 -18.99
CA SER A 132 -6.34 23.86 -18.96
C SER A 132 -7.65 23.51 -19.65
#